data_AF-A0A4W3GNV2-F1
#
_entry.id   AF-A0A4W3GNV2-F1
#
_cell.length_a   1.000
_cell.length_b   1.000
_cell.length_c   1.000
_cell.angle_alpha   90.00
_cell.angle_beta   90.00
_cell.angle_gamma   90.00
#
_symmetry.space_group_name_H-M   'P 1'
#
loop_
_entity.id
_entity.type
_entity.pdbx_description
1 polymer ?
#
loop_
_entity_poly.entity_id
_entity_poly.type
_entity_poly.pdbx_seq_one_letter_code
_entity_poly.pdbx_strand_id
1 'polypeptide(L)'
;RSAATCPTHYNTKYRIVLGKYDLTFTEGSEQFIDPTKIIIHPMFNPKCVTCGFDIALVKLSWPVVFTDKVRLGCLPGPGEALPHNYTCVVTGWGKLNGTGQKPRKLLQSLLPAIDYETCSRADWWGTTVVDSMVCVGGFEKTACEGDPGGPLNCIGIDGRWYIHGVGSFIGPVNCDVPGKPTVYTRVSAFNNWLNEVSISI
;
A
#
# COMPACT_ATOMS: atom_id res chain seq x y z
N ARG A 1 5.21 -12.78 2.46
CA ARG A 1 5.03 -11.68 3.45
C ARG A 1 3.97 -10.76 2.88
N SER A 2 2.91 -10.45 3.63
CA SER A 2 1.85 -9.51 3.21
C SER A 2 1.82 -8.39 4.22
N ALA A 3 2.20 -7.19 3.78
CA ALA A 3 2.00 -5.96 4.53
C ALA A 3 0.65 -5.36 4.11
N ALA A 4 -0.11 -4.87 5.08
CA ALA A 4 -1.38 -4.20 4.88
C ALA A 4 -1.41 -2.92 5.72
N THR A 5 -2.36 -2.03 5.42
CA THR A 5 -2.73 -0.95 6.35
C THR A 5 -3.31 -1.56 7.64
N CYS A 6 -3.24 -0.83 8.73
CA CYS A 6 -3.78 -1.25 10.00
C CYS A 6 -5.32 -1.27 9.99
N PRO A 7 -5.96 -2.35 10.46
CA PRO A 7 -7.40 -2.38 10.55
C PRO A 7 -7.90 -1.36 11.58
N THR A 8 -8.84 -0.51 11.19
CA THR A 8 -9.47 0.50 12.07
C THR A 8 -10.69 -0.05 12.83
N HIS A 9 -11.14 -1.27 12.51
CA HIS A 9 -12.30 -1.92 13.12
C HIS A 9 -11.93 -3.30 13.68
N TYR A 10 -11.79 -3.39 15.01
CA TYR A 10 -11.32 -4.59 15.71
C TYR A 10 -12.27 -5.80 15.69
N ASN A 11 -13.56 -5.60 15.37
CA ASN A 11 -14.57 -6.68 15.31
C ASN A 11 -14.86 -7.20 13.90
N THR A 12 -14.08 -6.79 12.91
CA THR A 12 -14.27 -7.22 11.52
C THR A 12 -13.57 -8.56 11.28
N LYS A 13 -14.29 -9.53 10.73
CA LYS A 13 -13.67 -10.76 10.20
C LYS A 13 -13.06 -10.47 8.85
N TYR A 14 -11.77 -10.76 8.70
CA TYR A 14 -11.03 -10.60 7.46
C TYR A 14 -10.87 -11.94 6.76
N ARG A 15 -10.83 -11.90 5.42
CA ARG A 15 -10.41 -13.01 4.56
C ARG A 15 -9.42 -12.48 3.54
N ILE A 16 -8.33 -13.20 3.34
CA ILE A 16 -7.35 -12.87 2.32
C ILE A 16 -7.68 -13.66 1.06
N VAL A 17 -7.78 -12.97 -0.07
CA VAL A 17 -8.04 -13.59 -1.38
C VAL A 17 -6.86 -13.28 -2.29
N LEU A 18 -6.09 -14.30 -2.63
CA LEU A 18 -4.94 -14.20 -3.54
C LEU A 18 -5.37 -14.60 -4.95
N GLY A 19 -4.68 -14.09 -5.99
CA GLY A 19 -4.94 -14.50 -7.37
C GLY A 19 -6.27 -13.99 -7.94
N LYS A 20 -6.86 -12.96 -7.32
CA LYS A 20 -8.12 -12.32 -7.74
C LYS A 20 -7.86 -11.27 -8.82
N TYR A 21 -8.75 -11.18 -9.82
CA TYR A 21 -8.76 -10.12 -10.82
C TYR A 21 -10.11 -9.41 -10.97
N ASP A 22 -11.24 -10.12 -11.16
CA ASP A 22 -12.59 -9.54 -11.24
C ASP A 22 -13.44 -9.83 -9.99
N LEU A 23 -13.74 -8.82 -9.17
CA LEU A 23 -14.46 -8.98 -7.89
C LEU A 23 -15.87 -9.57 -8.01
N THR A 24 -16.42 -9.75 -9.21
CA THR A 24 -17.83 -10.13 -9.38
C THR A 24 -18.08 -11.60 -9.63
N PHE A 25 -17.05 -12.40 -9.87
CA PHE A 25 -17.16 -13.86 -9.99
C PHE A 25 -15.83 -14.53 -9.65
N THR A 26 -15.87 -15.83 -9.37
CA THR A 26 -14.68 -16.66 -9.12
C THR A 26 -14.06 -17.10 -10.45
N GLU A 27 -12.75 -16.97 -10.58
CA GLU A 27 -11.96 -17.14 -11.80
C GLU A 27 -11.18 -18.47 -11.82
N GLY A 28 -11.15 -19.18 -10.69
CA GLY A 28 -10.46 -20.46 -10.52
C GLY A 28 -8.99 -20.32 -10.11
N SER A 29 -8.43 -19.11 -10.19
CA SER A 29 -7.07 -18.79 -9.71
C SER A 29 -7.04 -18.40 -8.23
N GLU A 30 -8.20 -18.19 -7.61
CA GLU A 30 -8.29 -17.65 -6.26
C GLU A 30 -7.90 -18.64 -5.18
N GLN A 31 -7.15 -18.14 -4.19
CA GLN A 31 -6.94 -18.83 -2.92
C GLN A 31 -7.56 -18.00 -1.80
N PHE A 32 -8.59 -18.55 -1.18
CA PHE A 32 -9.29 -17.96 -0.06
C PHE A 32 -8.66 -18.47 1.25
N ILE A 33 -7.99 -17.59 1.98
CA ILE A 33 -7.25 -17.98 3.19
C ILE A 33 -7.61 -17.01 4.31
N ASP A 34 -8.12 -17.54 5.41
CA ASP A 34 -8.43 -16.73 6.58
C ASP A 34 -7.13 -16.43 7.36
N PRO A 35 -6.97 -15.21 7.93
CA PRO A 35 -5.82 -14.87 8.76
C PRO A 35 -5.93 -15.52 10.15
N THR A 36 -4.82 -16.03 10.66
CA THR A 36 -4.71 -16.49 12.06
C THR A 36 -4.31 -15.38 13.02
N LYS A 37 -3.56 -14.39 12.52
CA LYS A 37 -3.11 -13.24 13.32
C LYS A 37 -2.92 -12.03 12.43
N ILE A 38 -3.33 -10.86 12.93
CA ILE A 38 -2.97 -9.56 12.38
C ILE A 38 -2.07 -8.88 13.41
N ILE A 39 -0.87 -8.50 12.99
CA ILE A 39 0.18 -7.93 13.85
C ILE A 39 0.36 -6.49 13.42
N ILE A 40 -0.25 -5.59 14.17
CA ILE A 40 -0.18 -4.15 13.96
C ILE A 40 1.17 -3.65 14.49
N HIS A 41 1.80 -2.70 13.79
CA HIS A 41 2.99 -2.06 14.31
C HIS A 41 2.69 -1.41 15.67
N PRO A 42 3.48 -1.66 16.74
CA PRO A 42 3.12 -1.26 18.11
C PRO A 42 2.99 0.26 18.31
N MET A 43 3.65 1.05 17.46
CA MET A 43 3.58 2.51 17.46
C MET A 43 2.42 3.09 16.63
N PHE A 44 1.63 2.25 15.95
CA PHE A 44 0.49 2.74 15.17
C PHE A 44 -0.57 3.36 16.09
N ASN A 45 -0.98 4.59 15.76
CA ASN A 45 -2.07 5.27 16.45
C ASN A 45 -3.26 5.47 15.49
N PRO A 46 -4.39 4.76 15.67
CA PRO A 46 -5.55 4.90 14.78
C PRO A 46 -6.20 6.29 14.85
N LYS A 47 -5.91 7.09 15.90
CA LYS A 47 -6.38 8.49 16.01
C LYS A 47 -5.42 9.47 15.32
N CYS A 48 -4.28 9.02 14.83
CA CYS A 48 -3.28 9.83 14.15
C CYS A 48 -2.58 9.03 13.05
N VAL A 49 -3.27 8.77 11.94
CA VAL A 49 -2.68 8.08 10.78
C VAL A 49 -1.46 8.85 10.23
N THR A 50 -1.49 10.18 10.33
CA THR A 50 -0.42 11.09 9.90
C THR A 50 0.82 11.01 10.79
N CYS A 51 0.73 10.38 11.97
CA CYS A 51 1.88 10.07 12.82
C CYS A 51 2.72 8.90 12.26
N GLY A 52 2.26 8.24 11.20
CA GLY A 52 2.95 7.12 10.56
C GLY A 52 2.65 5.77 11.21
N PHE A 53 3.55 4.81 10.99
CA PHE A 53 3.43 3.43 11.49
C PHE A 53 2.18 2.69 11.01
N ASP A 54 1.52 3.16 9.95
CA ASP A 54 0.36 2.50 9.35
C ASP A 54 0.81 1.29 8.51
N ILE A 55 1.21 0.24 9.21
CA ILE A 55 1.65 -1.03 8.65
C ILE A 55 1.30 -2.18 9.59
N ALA A 56 0.77 -3.26 9.02
CA ALA A 56 0.46 -4.49 9.72
C ALA A 56 0.94 -5.71 8.92
N LEU A 57 1.33 -6.77 9.63
CA LEU A 57 1.62 -8.08 9.04
C LEU A 57 0.43 -9.02 9.28
N VAL A 58 0.08 -9.77 8.24
CA VAL A 58 -0.98 -10.78 8.31
C VAL A 58 -0.37 -12.18 8.26
N LYS A 59 -0.59 -12.97 9.31
CA LYS A 59 -0.27 -14.41 9.33
C LYS A 59 -1.46 -15.18 8.77
N LEU A 60 -1.22 -15.93 7.71
CA LEU A 60 -2.24 -16.77 7.07
C LEU A 60 -2.45 -18.07 7.85
N SER A 61 -3.64 -18.65 7.77
CA SER A 61 -3.95 -19.96 8.37
C SER A 61 -3.24 -21.13 7.69
N TRP A 62 -2.99 -21.00 6.39
CA TRP A 62 -2.32 -22.02 5.58
C TRP A 62 -1.27 -21.39 4.67
N PRO A 63 -0.21 -22.14 4.31
CA PRO A 63 0.75 -21.71 3.30
C PRO A 63 0.06 -21.45 1.95
N VAL A 64 0.57 -20.46 1.23
CA VAL A 64 0.09 -20.09 -0.11
C VAL A 64 0.68 -21.05 -1.14
N VAL A 65 -0.13 -21.47 -2.12
CA VAL A 65 0.34 -22.19 -3.30
C VAL A 65 0.76 -21.18 -4.36
N PHE A 66 2.04 -21.17 -4.75
CA PHE A 66 2.48 -20.23 -5.78
C PHE A 66 2.05 -20.68 -7.18
N THR A 67 1.54 -19.72 -7.96
CA THR A 67 1.09 -19.91 -9.34
C THR A 67 1.61 -18.76 -10.21
N ASP A 68 1.24 -18.73 -11.49
CA ASP A 68 1.46 -17.56 -12.34
C ASP A 68 0.66 -16.32 -11.90
N LYS A 69 -0.44 -16.51 -11.14
CA LYS A 69 -1.28 -15.44 -10.57
C LYS A 69 -0.98 -15.12 -9.11
N VAL A 70 -0.20 -15.96 -8.43
CA VAL A 70 0.13 -15.81 -7.01
C VAL A 70 1.64 -15.93 -6.81
N ARG A 71 2.28 -14.77 -6.60
CA ARG A 71 3.73 -14.64 -6.38
C ARG A 71 4.01 -13.69 -5.21
N LEU A 72 5.22 -13.79 -4.66
CA LEU A 72 5.71 -12.83 -3.67
C LEU A 72 6.25 -11.58 -4.37
N GLY A 73 5.95 -10.40 -3.82
CA GLY A 73 6.66 -9.17 -4.17
C GLY A 73 7.99 -9.07 -3.42
N CYS A 74 8.98 -8.42 -4.03
CA CYS A 74 10.25 -8.13 -3.36
C CYS A 74 10.05 -6.98 -2.36
N LEU A 75 10.82 -6.99 -1.28
CA LEU A 75 10.91 -5.85 -0.36
C LEU A 75 12.15 -5.02 -0.72
N PRO A 76 12.05 -3.67 -0.68
CA PRO A 76 13.20 -2.81 -0.91
C PRO A 76 14.25 -2.98 0.19
N GLY A 77 15.46 -2.49 -0.07
CA GLY A 77 16.54 -2.46 0.91
C GLY A 77 16.17 -1.60 2.12
N PRO A 78 16.69 -1.89 3.33
CA PRO A 78 16.48 -1.06 4.50
C PRO A 78 16.86 0.39 4.25
N GLY A 79 15.94 1.32 4.54
CA GLY A 79 16.15 2.75 4.36
C GLY A 79 16.08 3.27 2.92
N GLU A 80 15.92 2.41 1.92
CA GLU A 80 15.86 2.81 0.51
C GLU A 80 14.72 3.80 0.22
N ALA A 81 15.06 4.99 -0.24
CA ALA A 81 14.10 6.02 -0.66
C ALA A 81 14.01 6.08 -2.19
N LEU A 82 12.80 6.29 -2.70
CA LEU A 82 12.60 6.48 -4.13
C LEU A 82 13.02 7.90 -4.54
N PRO A 83 13.78 8.07 -5.63
CA PRO A 83 14.04 9.39 -6.19
C PRO A 83 12.75 10.11 -6.60
N HIS A 84 12.79 11.44 -6.62
CA HIS A 84 11.72 12.24 -7.19
C HIS A 84 11.46 11.85 -8.66
N ASN A 85 10.19 11.83 -9.07
CA ASN A 85 9.71 11.40 -10.39
C ASN A 85 9.97 9.94 -10.75
N TYR A 86 10.35 9.10 -9.79
CA TYR A 86 10.48 7.67 -10.03
C TYR A 86 9.11 7.04 -10.36
N THR A 87 8.98 6.39 -11.51
CA THR A 87 7.67 5.86 -11.95
C THR A 87 7.35 4.55 -11.25
N CYS A 88 6.20 4.51 -10.57
CA CYS A 88 5.67 3.32 -9.92
C CYS A 88 4.27 2.99 -10.42
N VAL A 89 3.85 1.74 -10.21
CA VAL A 89 2.53 1.21 -10.52
C VAL A 89 1.74 1.06 -9.23
N VAL A 90 0.64 1.78 -9.15
CA VAL A 90 -0.40 1.54 -8.14
C VAL A 90 -1.42 0.59 -8.73
N THR A 91 -1.87 -0.39 -7.95
CA THR A 91 -2.87 -1.38 -8.36
C THR A 91 -3.99 -1.54 -7.33
N GLY A 92 -5.22 -1.73 -7.78
CA GLY A 92 -6.32 -2.12 -6.90
C GLY A 92 -7.73 -1.95 -7.48
N TRP A 93 -8.74 -2.06 -6.62
CA TRP A 93 -10.17 -1.97 -6.91
C TRP A 93 -10.85 -0.79 -6.20
N GLY A 94 -10.09 0.26 -5.91
CA GLY A 94 -10.55 1.48 -5.29
C GLY A 94 -11.52 2.26 -6.17
N LYS A 95 -12.25 3.18 -5.56
CA LYS A 95 -13.15 4.10 -6.23
C LYS A 95 -12.44 4.82 -7.37
N LEU A 96 -13.11 4.88 -8.51
CA LEU A 96 -12.74 5.71 -9.63
C LEU A 96 -13.01 7.17 -9.29
N ASN A 97 -12.04 8.05 -9.57
CA ASN A 97 -12.22 9.48 -9.40
C ASN A 97 -13.42 10.00 -10.22
N GLY A 98 -14.14 10.98 -9.68
CA GLY A 98 -15.31 11.62 -10.31
C GLY A 98 -16.61 10.82 -10.29
N THR A 99 -16.56 9.48 -10.28
CA THR A 99 -17.78 8.63 -10.25
C THR A 99 -18.03 7.98 -8.90
N GLY A 100 -16.99 7.80 -8.09
CA GLY A 100 -17.07 7.08 -6.80
C GLY A 100 -17.33 5.58 -6.94
N GLN A 101 -17.44 5.05 -8.16
CA GLN A 101 -17.72 3.64 -8.42
C GLN A 101 -16.45 2.80 -8.23
N LYS A 102 -16.58 1.61 -7.66
CA LYS A 102 -15.48 0.65 -7.60
C LYS A 102 -15.44 -0.18 -8.90
N PRO A 103 -14.28 -0.33 -9.54
CA PRO A 103 -14.14 -1.16 -10.71
C PRO A 103 -14.32 -2.63 -10.34
N ARG A 104 -14.86 -3.41 -11.28
CA ARG A 104 -14.99 -4.87 -11.12
C ARG A 104 -13.64 -5.54 -11.26
N LYS A 105 -12.87 -5.13 -12.28
CA LYS A 105 -11.54 -5.66 -12.61
C LYS A 105 -10.45 -4.85 -11.92
N LEU A 106 -9.35 -5.52 -11.59
CA LEU A 106 -8.16 -4.89 -11.04
C LEU A 106 -7.67 -3.81 -11.99
N LEU A 107 -7.45 -2.61 -11.47
CA LEU A 107 -6.88 -1.51 -12.23
C LEU A 107 -5.42 -1.30 -11.86
N GLN A 108 -4.72 -0.62 -12.76
CA GLN A 108 -3.37 -0.16 -12.55
C GLN A 108 -3.20 1.26 -13.10
N SER A 109 -2.35 2.05 -12.46
CA SER A 109 -1.98 3.39 -12.91
C SER A 109 -0.50 3.64 -12.68
N LEU A 110 0.14 4.29 -13.66
CA LEU A 110 1.52 4.77 -13.55
C LEU A 110 1.48 6.14 -12.88
N LEU A 111 2.14 6.26 -11.74
CA LEU A 111 2.22 7.50 -10.98
C LEU A 111 3.68 7.75 -10.55
N PRO A 112 4.18 8.99 -10.65
CA PRO A 112 5.51 9.34 -10.19
C PRO A 112 5.56 9.39 -8.67
N ALA A 113 6.62 8.85 -8.07
CA ALA A 113 6.97 9.08 -6.68
C ALA A 113 7.41 10.54 -6.49
N ILE A 114 7.05 11.10 -5.35
CA ILE A 114 7.42 12.42 -4.90
C ILE A 114 8.31 12.24 -3.68
N ASP A 115 9.52 12.78 -3.76
CA ASP A 115 10.48 12.77 -2.66
C ASP A 115 9.93 13.50 -1.42
N TYR A 116 10.49 13.18 -0.26
CA TYR A 116 10.03 13.69 1.02
C TYR A 116 10.13 15.22 1.06
N GLU A 117 11.23 15.78 0.57
CA GLU A 117 11.53 17.20 0.54
C GLU A 117 10.50 18.00 -0.26
N THR A 118 9.92 17.41 -1.31
CA THR A 118 8.81 18.04 -2.05
C THR A 118 7.50 17.82 -1.34
N CYS A 119 7.24 16.59 -0.89
CA CYS A 119 5.97 16.25 -0.28
C CYS A 119 5.73 16.99 1.06
N SER A 120 6.79 17.32 1.79
CA SER A 120 6.74 18.01 3.09
C SER A 120 6.75 19.55 2.98
N ARG A 121 6.71 20.12 1.77
CA ARG A 121 6.60 21.58 1.60
C ARG A 121 5.24 22.08 2.08
N ALA A 122 5.17 23.35 2.50
CA ALA A 122 3.96 23.95 3.05
C ALA A 122 2.79 24.02 2.05
N ASP A 123 3.07 24.15 0.75
CA ASP A 123 2.09 24.07 -0.34
C ASP A 123 1.66 22.63 -0.68
N TRP A 124 2.39 21.63 -0.16
CA TRP A 124 2.09 20.20 -0.27
C TRP A 124 1.46 19.67 1.02
N TRP A 125 1.95 18.56 1.58
CA TRP A 125 1.42 17.99 2.82
C TRP A 125 1.98 18.66 4.08
N GLY A 126 3.02 19.48 3.96
CA GLY A 126 3.66 20.14 5.10
C GLY A 126 4.12 19.12 6.14
N THR A 127 3.83 19.40 7.42
CA THR A 127 4.16 18.53 8.55
C THR A 127 3.26 17.29 8.68
N THR A 128 2.29 17.11 7.77
CA THR A 128 1.38 15.95 7.77
C THR A 128 2.10 14.67 7.31
N VAL A 129 3.15 14.81 6.49
CA VAL A 129 3.97 13.69 6.02
C VAL A 129 5.26 13.61 6.83
N VAL A 130 5.67 12.38 7.14
CA VAL A 130 6.93 12.07 7.84
C VAL A 130 7.83 11.20 6.96
N ASP A 131 9.12 11.13 7.26
CA ASP A 131 10.12 10.39 6.46
C ASP A 131 9.79 8.88 6.30
N SER A 132 9.03 8.29 7.23
CA SER A 132 8.54 6.90 7.09
C SER A 132 7.41 6.73 6.06
N MET A 133 7.14 7.74 5.23
CA MET A 133 6.10 7.74 4.20
C MET A 133 6.70 8.03 2.81
N VAL A 134 5.96 7.66 1.77
CA VAL A 134 6.27 7.99 0.38
C VAL A 134 5.01 8.51 -0.31
N CYS A 135 5.18 9.59 -1.07
CA CYS A 135 4.10 10.26 -1.78
C CYS A 135 4.11 9.88 -3.25
N VAL A 136 2.94 9.78 -3.88
CA VAL A 136 2.83 9.34 -5.28
C VAL A 136 1.73 10.13 -5.99
N GLY A 137 2.05 10.63 -7.20
CA GLY A 137 1.15 11.46 -8.00
C GLY A 137 1.09 12.90 -7.51
N GLY A 138 -0.10 13.49 -7.50
CA GLY A 138 -0.35 14.82 -6.89
C GLY A 138 -0.04 16.02 -7.80
N PHE A 139 0.36 15.78 -9.05
CA PHE A 139 0.40 16.79 -10.10
C PHE A 139 -0.94 16.82 -10.87
N GLU A 140 -1.14 15.87 -11.79
CA GLU A 140 -2.37 15.75 -12.58
C GLU A 140 -3.26 14.58 -12.15
N LYS A 141 -2.67 13.54 -11.58
CA LYS A 141 -3.35 12.30 -11.19
C LYS A 141 -2.84 11.79 -9.85
N THR A 142 -3.72 11.12 -9.13
CA THR A 142 -3.49 10.47 -7.84
C THR A 142 -4.17 9.11 -7.81
N ALA A 143 -3.74 8.24 -6.89
CA ALA A 143 -4.52 7.08 -6.53
C ALA A 143 -5.67 7.53 -5.62
N CYS A 144 -6.89 7.06 -5.93
CA CYS A 144 -8.09 7.50 -5.26
C CYS A 144 -8.52 6.54 -4.12
N GLU A 145 -9.52 6.92 -3.35
CA GLU A 145 -10.01 6.11 -2.21
C GLU A 145 -10.33 4.68 -2.62
N GLY A 146 -10.00 3.69 -1.79
CA GLY A 146 -10.67 2.38 -1.85
C GLY A 146 -9.78 1.15 -1.99
N ASP A 147 -8.46 1.31 -2.00
CA ASP A 147 -7.50 0.23 -1.70
C ASP A 147 -6.56 0.55 -0.51
N PRO A 148 -7.10 0.83 0.70
CA PRO A 148 -6.26 0.89 1.90
C PRO A 148 -5.40 -0.38 2.01
N GLY A 149 -4.09 -0.21 2.23
CA GLY A 149 -3.15 -1.32 2.28
C GLY A 149 -2.69 -1.87 0.93
N GLY A 150 -3.18 -1.33 -0.19
CA GLY A 150 -2.74 -1.71 -1.53
C GLY A 150 -1.25 -1.41 -1.77
N PRO A 151 -0.57 -2.16 -2.65
CA PRO A 151 0.86 -2.01 -2.88
C PRO A 151 1.19 -0.83 -3.80
N LEU A 152 2.29 -0.14 -3.49
CA LEU A 152 3.01 0.70 -4.45
C LEU A 152 4.16 -0.12 -5.03
N ASN A 153 4.04 -0.51 -6.30
CA ASN A 153 5.00 -1.38 -6.98
C ASN A 153 5.95 -0.57 -7.84
N CYS A 154 7.25 -0.76 -7.69
CA CYS A 154 8.27 -0.02 -8.43
C CYS A 154 9.29 -1.02 -9.01
N ILE A 155 9.80 -0.76 -10.22
CA ILE A 155 10.70 -1.68 -10.93
C ILE A 155 12.16 -1.37 -10.64
N GLY A 156 12.84 -2.22 -9.86
CA GLY A 156 14.25 -2.05 -9.52
C GLY A 156 15.17 -2.06 -10.74
N ILE A 157 16.41 -1.59 -10.56
CA ILE A 157 17.44 -1.57 -11.62
C ILE A 157 17.79 -2.98 -12.14
N ASP A 158 17.52 -4.00 -11.34
CA ASP A 158 17.67 -5.42 -11.68
C ASP A 158 16.46 -6.00 -12.44
N GLY A 159 15.47 -5.17 -12.77
CA GLY A 159 14.25 -5.54 -13.50
C GLY A 159 13.19 -6.24 -12.65
N ARG A 160 13.36 -6.34 -11.32
CA ARG A 160 12.38 -6.98 -10.42
C ARG A 160 11.38 -5.96 -9.86
N TRP A 161 10.20 -6.45 -9.49
CA TRP A 161 9.17 -5.63 -8.84
C TRP A 161 9.34 -5.62 -7.32
N TYR A 162 9.41 -4.42 -6.77
CA TYR A 162 9.54 -4.14 -5.35
C TYR A 162 8.31 -3.41 -4.82
N ILE A 163 7.84 -3.81 -3.64
CA ILE A 163 6.72 -3.14 -2.95
C ILE A 163 7.33 -2.05 -2.05
N HIS A 164 7.40 -0.82 -2.55
CA HIS A 164 7.97 0.31 -1.82
C HIS A 164 7.00 0.94 -0.82
N GLY A 165 5.70 0.73 -0.99
CA GLY A 165 4.68 1.39 -0.19
C GLY A 165 3.47 0.52 0.10
N VAL A 166 2.82 0.82 1.23
CA VAL A 166 1.51 0.29 1.64
C VAL A 166 0.54 1.47 1.73
N GLY A 167 -0.57 1.44 0.98
CA GLY A 167 -1.48 2.58 0.88
C GLY A 167 -2.05 2.97 2.24
N SER A 168 -1.92 4.25 2.62
CA SER A 168 -2.30 4.73 3.95
C SER A 168 -3.44 5.75 3.89
N PHE A 169 -3.19 6.95 3.36
CA PHE A 169 -4.20 8.00 3.29
C PHE A 169 -4.08 8.83 2.00
N ILE A 170 -5.13 9.60 1.71
CA ILE A 170 -5.23 10.44 0.52
C ILE A 170 -5.62 11.88 0.89
N GLY A 171 -5.58 12.75 -0.11
CA GLY A 171 -6.10 14.12 -0.06
C GLY A 171 -7.61 14.21 0.24
N PRO A 172 -8.15 15.43 0.38
CA PRO A 172 -9.59 15.65 0.61
C PRO A 172 -10.46 15.10 -0.53
N VAL A 173 -11.80 15.17 -0.36
CA VAL A 173 -12.89 14.49 -1.13
C VAL A 173 -12.68 14.27 -2.64
N ASN A 174 -11.93 15.13 -3.33
CA ASN A 174 -11.50 14.91 -4.70
C ASN A 174 -10.07 14.38 -4.70
N CYS A 175 -9.86 13.17 -5.21
CA CYS A 175 -8.55 12.52 -5.17
C CYS A 175 -7.48 13.35 -5.90
N ASP A 176 -7.79 13.90 -7.08
CA ASP A 176 -6.86 14.68 -7.90
C ASP A 176 -6.79 16.15 -7.46
N VAL A 177 -6.24 16.39 -6.27
CA VAL A 177 -5.93 17.73 -5.78
C VAL A 177 -4.43 18.00 -5.93
N PRO A 178 -4.04 19.04 -6.71
CA PRO A 178 -2.65 19.43 -6.85
C PRO A 178 -1.98 19.68 -5.48
N GLY A 179 -0.78 19.13 -5.29
CA GLY A 179 -0.04 19.20 -4.03
C GLY A 179 -0.63 18.34 -2.90
N LYS A 180 -1.57 17.44 -3.20
CA LYS A 180 -2.09 16.44 -2.23
C LYS A 180 -1.98 15.03 -2.83
N PRO A 181 -0.75 14.54 -3.09
CA PRO A 181 -0.52 13.18 -3.58
C PRO A 181 -1.06 12.14 -2.60
N THR A 182 -1.32 10.94 -3.10
CA THR A 182 -1.62 9.77 -2.27
C THR A 182 -0.39 9.43 -1.42
N VAL A 183 -0.61 9.12 -0.13
CA VAL A 183 0.47 8.80 0.80
C VAL A 183 0.45 7.31 1.14
N TYR A 184 1.63 6.71 1.02
CA TYR A 184 1.90 5.32 1.37
C TYR A 184 2.86 5.28 2.56
N THR A 185 2.70 4.28 3.42
CA THR A 185 3.74 3.92 4.40
C THR A 185 4.94 3.36 3.64
N ARG A 186 6.13 3.93 3.84
CA ARG A 186 7.36 3.53 3.15
C ARG A 186 7.88 2.23 3.73
N VAL A 187 7.78 1.13 2.98
CA VAL A 187 8.13 -0.22 3.43
C VAL A 187 9.58 -0.32 3.89
N SER A 188 10.48 0.39 3.20
CA SER A 188 11.92 0.37 3.51
C SER A 188 12.25 0.92 4.90
N ALA A 189 11.38 1.75 5.48
CA ALA A 189 11.53 2.27 6.84
C ALA A 189 11.26 1.22 7.92
N PHE A 190 10.62 0.10 7.56
CA PHE A 190 10.14 -0.91 8.51
C PHE A 190 10.80 -2.28 8.32
N ASN A 191 11.85 -2.43 7.50
CA ASN A 191 12.50 -3.74 7.30
C ASN A 191 12.93 -4.43 8.60
N ASN A 192 13.45 -3.67 9.57
CA ASN A 192 13.87 -4.23 10.86
C ASN A 192 12.67 -4.87 11.60
N TRP A 193 11.60 -4.11 11.79
CA TRP A 193 10.36 -4.61 12.40
C TRP A 193 9.76 -5.79 11.60
N LEU A 194 9.72 -5.68 10.27
CA LEU A 194 9.23 -6.75 9.39
C LEU A 194 10.04 -8.04 9.58
N ASN A 195 11.36 -7.94 9.75
CA ASN A 195 12.23 -9.10 9.96
C ASN A 195 12.07 -9.70 11.36
N GLU A 196 12.04 -8.87 12.41
CA GLU A 196 11.85 -9.31 13.80
C GLU A 196 10.53 -10.05 13.99
N VAL A 197 9.43 -9.48 13.47
CA VAL A 197 8.11 -10.12 13.54
C VAL A 197 8.08 -11.40 12.73
N SER A 198 8.71 -11.44 11.55
CA SER A 198 8.73 -12.63 10.69
C SER A 198 9.47 -13.83 11.30
N ILE A 199 10.46 -13.59 12.17
CA ILE A 199 11.18 -14.65 12.90
C ILE A 199 10.32 -15.19 14.06
N SER A 200 9.43 -14.36 14.59
CA SER A 200 8.63 -14.63 15.79
C SER A 200 7.29 -15.31 15.48
N ILE A 201 7.01 -15.66 14.22
CA ILE A 201 5.76 -16.26 13.76
C ILE A 201 6.00 -17.45 12.83
#